data_AF-A0A968HP39-F1
#
_entry.id   AF-A0A968HP39-F1
#
_cell.length_a   1.000
_cell.length_b   1.000
_cell.length_c   1.000
_cell.angle_alpha   90.00
_cell.angle_beta   90.00
_cell.angle_gamma   90.00
#
_symmetry.space_group_name_H-M   'P 1'
#
loop_
_entity.id
_entity.type
_entity.pdbx_description
1 polymer ?
#
loop_
_entity_poly.entity_id
_entity_poly.type
_entity_poly.pdbx_seq_one_letter_code
_entity_poly.pdbx_strand_id
1 'polypeptide(L)'
;MITDYVNNDGWFDDIADGPIRATLTLTNGERVEVEGAWFLSAPPAYAPEIINLVTLYDTLLDVFVRELGYRPEVYDEQLWNADHRPDYDTEIRPLLERGAAHAWVVAIPPHPHELQLDRLGDSDPALDGLRTYYLDHLRSPDQANELLSSTGVPMMPYQAGDNSEEPGGLVSNYLTLTRTQHFMLRQWAAGKFIGAGQGSGPSERGGAAIDRGVLENCVGGAFGPGIEMSWISREPRIYAAPFRIKARPVDPERGLSLGLDLALGLEPGDLTRYMAQPWHADFNECSSQPIGDRMLWWWPAQRPLHVRNAERPNVLVGWVGTIENQNADDYLMYADDLEMVEQWSKLGFVVNVGTDAEPRFVQVEKLGTGEG
;
A
#
# COMPACT_ATOMS: atom_id res chain seq x y z
N MET A 1 14.55 17.96 19.50
CA MET A 1 15.49 17.02 18.84
C MET A 1 14.63 15.84 18.42
N ILE A 2 14.77 15.37 17.19
CA ILE A 2 14.15 14.10 16.79
C ILE A 2 15.11 13.00 17.21
N THR A 3 14.63 12.03 17.97
CA THR A 3 15.47 10.95 18.54
C THR A 3 14.82 9.58 18.43
N ASP A 4 13.61 9.52 17.89
CA ASP A 4 12.79 8.33 17.71
C ASP A 4 12.02 8.47 16.40
N TYR A 5 11.84 7.39 15.66
CA TYR A 5 11.15 7.45 14.36
C TYR A 5 9.64 7.78 14.50
N VAL A 6 9.01 7.49 15.65
CA VAL A 6 7.56 7.67 15.87
C VAL A 6 7.26 8.78 16.86
N ASN A 7 7.86 8.74 18.05
CA ASN A 7 7.39 9.48 19.21
C ASN A 7 8.38 10.57 19.65
N ASN A 8 8.22 11.79 19.13
CA ASN A 8 9.11 12.91 19.46
C ASN A 8 8.39 14.01 20.25
N ASP A 9 8.72 14.12 21.55
CA ASP A 9 8.17 15.15 22.43
C ASP A 9 8.47 16.57 21.92
N GLY A 10 7.43 17.41 21.92
CA GLY A 10 7.53 18.82 21.54
C GLY A 10 7.46 19.09 20.03
N TRP A 11 7.24 18.07 19.20
CA TRP A 11 7.02 18.20 17.76
C TRP A 11 5.53 18.21 17.39
N PHE A 12 5.25 18.84 16.25
CA PHE A 12 3.98 18.81 15.55
C PHE A 12 4.23 18.83 14.05
N ASP A 13 3.31 18.26 13.27
CA ASP A 13 3.25 18.36 11.83
C ASP A 13 1.85 18.85 11.37
N ASP A 14 1.61 18.84 10.07
CA ASP A 14 0.37 19.27 9.43
C ASP A 14 -0.48 18.10 8.89
N ILE A 15 -0.20 16.87 9.35
CA ILE A 15 -1.04 15.71 9.05
C ILE A 15 -2.34 15.80 9.85
N ALA A 16 -3.46 15.56 9.17
CA ALA A 16 -4.79 15.68 9.74
C ALA A 16 -5.80 14.81 8.99
N ASP A 17 -6.84 14.40 9.71
CA ASP A 17 -7.98 13.71 9.13
C ASP A 17 -9.29 14.17 9.79
N GLY A 18 -10.42 13.94 9.12
CA GLY A 18 -11.71 14.25 9.71
C GLY A 18 -12.92 14.11 8.78
N PRO A 19 -14.14 14.21 9.32
CA PRO A 19 -15.36 14.06 8.55
C PRO A 19 -15.61 15.25 7.62
N ILE A 20 -15.94 14.97 6.37
CA ILE A 20 -16.48 15.93 5.41
C ILE A 20 -18.00 15.79 5.37
N ARG A 21 -18.72 16.91 5.49
CA ARG A 21 -20.19 16.97 5.38
C ARG A 21 -20.60 18.00 4.34
N ALA A 22 -21.68 17.71 3.63
CA ALA A 22 -22.25 18.61 2.65
C ALA A 22 -23.78 18.64 2.77
N THR A 23 -24.37 19.83 2.56
CA THR A 23 -25.82 20.00 2.46
C THR A 23 -26.13 20.62 1.10
N LEU A 24 -26.96 19.96 0.29
CA LEU A 24 -27.46 20.50 -0.96
C LEU A 24 -28.61 21.47 -0.67
N THR A 25 -28.57 22.64 -1.30
CA THR A 25 -29.73 23.56 -1.32
C THR A 25 -30.29 23.58 -2.75
N LEU A 26 -31.48 23.02 -2.93
CA LEU A 26 -32.14 22.93 -4.23
C LEU A 26 -32.77 24.27 -4.62
N THR A 27 -33.11 24.44 -5.90
CA THR A 27 -33.68 25.69 -6.43
C THR A 27 -35.06 26.02 -5.85
N ASN A 28 -35.78 25.03 -5.30
CA ASN A 28 -37.03 25.20 -4.57
C ASN A 28 -36.82 25.62 -3.10
N GLY A 29 -35.57 25.75 -2.63
CA GLY A 29 -35.21 26.07 -1.24
C GLY A 29 -35.10 24.86 -0.31
N GLU A 30 -35.36 23.64 -0.79
CA GLU A 30 -35.20 22.40 -0.04
C GLU A 30 -33.73 22.13 0.30
N ARG A 31 -33.49 21.66 1.54
CA ARG A 31 -32.15 21.28 2.01
C ARG A 31 -32.07 19.76 2.17
N VAL A 32 -31.09 19.16 1.51
CA VAL A 32 -30.83 17.72 1.56
C VAL A 32 -29.45 17.49 2.15
N GLU A 33 -29.39 16.77 3.27
CA GLU A 33 -28.11 16.33 3.84
C GLU A 33 -27.52 15.20 2.98
N VAL A 34 -26.25 15.34 2.61
CA VAL A 34 -25.51 14.35 1.83
C VAL A 34 -24.84 13.37 2.79
N GLU A 35 -24.73 12.11 2.37
CA GLU A 35 -23.88 11.14 3.05
C GLU A 35 -22.45 11.70 3.19
N GLY A 36 -21.90 11.66 4.40
CA GLY A 36 -20.58 12.21 4.69
C GLY A 36 -19.45 11.37 4.10
N ALA A 37 -18.28 12.01 3.98
CA ALA A 37 -17.03 11.35 3.64
C ALA A 37 -15.98 11.59 4.75
N TRP A 38 -14.76 11.10 4.55
CA TRP A 38 -13.63 11.37 5.42
C TRP A 38 -12.46 11.91 4.61
N PHE A 39 -11.79 12.91 5.16
CA PHE A 39 -10.57 13.52 4.63
C PHE A 39 -9.36 12.92 5.34
N LEU A 40 -8.25 12.77 4.63
CA LEU A 40 -6.94 12.47 5.20
C LEU A 40 -5.86 13.22 4.41
N SER A 41 -4.97 13.94 5.10
CA SER A 41 -3.70 14.40 4.52
C SER A 41 -2.60 13.36 4.80
N ALA A 42 -1.62 13.31 3.91
CA ALA A 42 -0.60 12.27 3.91
C ALA A 42 0.73 12.80 3.37
N PRO A 43 1.85 12.12 3.66
CA PRO A 43 3.13 12.32 2.97
C PRO A 43 2.99 12.21 1.44
N PRO A 44 3.85 12.89 0.65
CA PRO A 44 3.83 12.76 -0.80
C PRO A 44 4.10 11.32 -1.26
N ALA A 45 3.38 10.88 -2.31
CA ALA A 45 3.74 9.69 -3.06
C ALA A 45 4.85 10.03 -4.06
N TYR A 46 6.08 9.59 -3.82
CA TYR A 46 7.21 9.94 -4.68
C TYR A 46 7.34 9.06 -5.92
N ALA A 47 6.51 8.02 -6.06
CA ALA A 47 6.37 7.25 -7.30
C ALA A 47 4.88 7.00 -7.62
N PRO A 48 4.11 8.05 -7.94
CA PRO A 48 2.64 7.98 -7.98
C PRO A 48 2.06 7.02 -9.04
N GLU A 49 2.85 6.64 -10.05
CA GLU A 49 2.45 5.69 -11.09
C GLU A 49 2.81 4.23 -10.74
N ILE A 50 3.48 4.02 -9.61
CA ILE A 50 3.86 2.69 -9.13
C ILE A 50 2.98 2.37 -7.93
N ILE A 51 2.07 1.43 -8.11
CA ILE A 51 1.06 1.09 -7.10
C ILE A 51 1.60 0.03 -6.14
N ASN A 52 1.28 0.19 -4.84
CA ASN A 52 1.63 -0.77 -3.78
C ASN A 52 1.07 -2.17 -4.09
N LEU A 53 1.81 -3.23 -3.74
CA LEU A 53 1.33 -4.61 -3.87
C LEU A 53 0.05 -4.85 -3.07
N VAL A 54 0.00 -4.30 -1.85
CA VAL A 54 -1.20 -4.23 -1.02
C VAL A 54 -1.52 -2.76 -0.82
N THR A 55 -2.59 -2.30 -1.46
CA THR A 55 -3.09 -0.93 -1.34
C THR A 55 -4.07 -0.80 -0.19
N LEU A 56 -4.35 0.42 0.28
CA LEU A 56 -5.36 0.64 1.30
C LEU A 56 -6.73 0.12 0.82
N TYR A 57 -7.06 0.29 -0.47
CA TYR A 57 -8.26 -0.31 -1.05
C TYR A 57 -8.31 -1.83 -0.87
N ASP A 58 -7.21 -2.55 -1.12
CA ASP A 58 -7.15 -4.01 -0.97
C ASP A 58 -7.39 -4.45 0.48
N THR A 59 -6.81 -3.71 1.44
CA THR A 59 -6.99 -3.96 2.87
C THR A 59 -8.43 -3.70 3.30
N LEU A 60 -9.04 -2.59 2.85
CA LEU A 60 -10.43 -2.28 3.16
C LEU A 60 -11.39 -3.29 2.51
N LEU A 61 -11.16 -3.63 1.25
CA LEU A 61 -11.93 -4.65 0.54
C LEU A 61 -11.89 -5.98 1.30
N ASP A 62 -10.72 -6.41 1.77
CA ASP A 62 -10.60 -7.65 2.55
C ASP A 62 -11.42 -7.62 3.85
N VAL A 63 -11.37 -6.52 4.59
CA VAL A 63 -12.22 -6.32 5.79
C VAL A 63 -13.69 -6.39 5.41
N PHE A 64 -14.11 -5.71 4.37
CA PHE A 64 -15.53 -5.63 4.01
C PHE A 64 -16.07 -6.95 3.46
N VAL A 65 -15.26 -7.69 2.69
CA VAL A 65 -15.61 -9.01 2.19
C VAL A 65 -15.76 -10.00 3.35
N ARG A 66 -14.81 -10.01 4.30
CA ARG A 66 -14.80 -11.02 5.37
C ARG A 66 -15.69 -10.69 6.57
N GLU A 67 -15.81 -9.41 6.93
CA GLU A 67 -16.43 -8.99 8.18
C GLU A 67 -17.77 -8.26 7.98
N LEU A 68 -18.01 -7.64 6.81
CA LEU A 68 -19.20 -6.81 6.55
C LEU A 68 -20.10 -7.34 5.42
N GLY A 69 -19.83 -8.53 4.88
CA GLY A 69 -20.67 -9.18 3.86
C GLY A 69 -20.76 -8.41 2.55
N TYR A 70 -19.71 -7.67 2.16
CA TYR A 70 -19.74 -6.80 0.98
C TYR A 70 -19.81 -7.57 -0.35
N ARG A 71 -19.20 -8.77 -0.42
CA ARG A 71 -19.22 -9.66 -1.59
C ARG A 71 -19.60 -11.08 -1.20
N PRO A 72 -20.88 -11.36 -0.92
CA PRO A 72 -21.33 -12.69 -0.52
C PRO A 72 -21.10 -13.75 -1.61
N GLU A 73 -20.94 -13.33 -2.87
CA GLU A 73 -20.56 -14.24 -3.97
C GLU A 73 -19.12 -14.74 -3.89
N VAL A 74 -18.27 -14.07 -3.09
CA VAL A 74 -16.86 -14.42 -2.85
C VAL A 74 -16.68 -15.10 -1.50
N TYR A 75 -17.31 -14.55 -0.45
CA TYR A 75 -17.16 -15.01 0.92
C TYR A 75 -18.48 -14.86 1.67
N ASP A 76 -18.99 -15.96 2.22
CA ASP A 76 -20.22 -15.99 3.01
C ASP A 76 -20.12 -17.05 4.10
N GLU A 77 -20.79 -16.85 5.23
CA GLU A 77 -20.80 -17.77 6.38
C GLU A 77 -19.39 -18.25 6.80
N GLN A 78 -18.42 -17.34 6.77
CA GLN A 78 -17.01 -17.58 7.08
C GLN A 78 -16.26 -18.52 6.11
N LEU A 79 -16.80 -18.73 4.91
CA LEU A 79 -16.25 -19.65 3.91
C LEU A 79 -16.03 -18.94 2.57
N TRP A 80 -14.85 -19.19 1.97
CA TRP A 80 -14.56 -18.79 0.60
C TRP A 80 -15.38 -19.63 -0.38
N ASN A 81 -16.04 -18.99 -1.34
CA ASN A 81 -16.78 -19.67 -2.38
C ASN A 81 -15.80 -20.33 -3.38
N ALA A 82 -15.60 -21.64 -3.25
CA ALA A 82 -14.67 -22.40 -4.10
C ALA A 82 -15.02 -22.39 -5.61
N ASP A 83 -16.23 -21.97 -5.98
CA ASP A 83 -16.69 -21.85 -7.37
C ASP A 83 -16.60 -20.41 -7.90
N HIS A 84 -16.20 -19.44 -7.07
CA HIS A 84 -15.97 -18.07 -7.51
C HIS A 84 -14.89 -18.04 -8.60
N ARG A 85 -15.14 -17.27 -9.66
CA ARG A 85 -14.18 -17.12 -10.77
C ARG A 85 -13.77 -15.66 -10.86
N PRO A 86 -12.58 -15.27 -10.37
CA PRO A 86 -12.12 -13.91 -10.53
C PRO A 86 -11.92 -13.56 -12.01
N ASP A 87 -12.12 -12.29 -12.33
CA ASP A 87 -11.82 -11.74 -13.65
C ASP A 87 -10.33 -11.44 -13.76
N TYR A 88 -9.67 -12.00 -14.80
CA TYR A 88 -8.24 -11.80 -14.97
C TYR A 88 -7.87 -10.32 -15.08
N ASP A 89 -8.60 -9.54 -15.88
CA ASP A 89 -8.21 -8.18 -16.20
C ASP A 89 -8.45 -7.23 -15.01
N THR A 90 -9.45 -7.50 -14.17
CA THR A 90 -9.80 -6.59 -13.06
C THR A 90 -9.36 -7.05 -11.67
N GLU A 91 -9.11 -8.35 -11.46
CA GLU A 91 -8.82 -8.92 -10.12
C GLU A 91 -7.48 -9.65 -10.03
N ILE A 92 -6.83 -10.02 -11.15
CA ILE A 92 -5.54 -10.75 -11.14
C ILE A 92 -4.42 -9.91 -11.75
N ARG A 93 -4.60 -9.47 -13.00
CA ARG A 93 -3.61 -8.72 -13.78
C ARG A 93 -3.09 -7.49 -13.06
N PRO A 94 -3.91 -6.64 -12.41
CA PRO A 94 -3.40 -5.46 -11.70
C PRO A 94 -2.41 -5.84 -10.59
N LEU A 95 -2.64 -6.95 -9.89
CA LEU A 95 -1.74 -7.42 -8.83
C LEU A 95 -0.39 -7.91 -9.39
N LEU A 96 -0.42 -8.62 -10.52
CA LEU A 96 0.79 -9.05 -11.22
C LEU A 96 1.60 -7.85 -11.73
N GLU A 97 0.93 -6.87 -12.33
CA GLU A 97 1.55 -5.63 -12.83
C GLU A 97 2.20 -4.81 -11.69
N ARG A 98 1.54 -4.69 -10.53
CA ARG A 98 2.10 -4.06 -9.33
C ARG A 98 3.43 -4.72 -8.91
N GLY A 99 3.48 -6.05 -8.90
CA GLY A 99 4.69 -6.82 -8.57
C GLY A 99 5.81 -6.69 -9.58
N ALA A 100 5.49 -6.53 -10.87
CA ALA A 100 6.46 -6.22 -11.91
C ALA A 100 7.00 -4.78 -11.78
N ALA A 101 6.11 -3.81 -11.51
CA ALA A 101 6.46 -2.40 -11.45
C ALA A 101 7.39 -2.04 -10.28
N HIS A 102 7.41 -2.82 -9.19
CA HIS A 102 8.32 -2.60 -8.07
C HIS A 102 9.80 -2.57 -8.49
N ALA A 103 10.20 -3.28 -9.56
CA ALA A 103 11.57 -3.27 -10.08
C ALA A 103 12.07 -1.87 -10.55
N TRP A 104 11.17 -0.89 -10.63
CA TRP A 104 11.52 0.50 -10.94
C TRP A 104 11.97 1.32 -9.72
N VAL A 105 11.64 0.88 -8.51
CA VAL A 105 11.86 1.62 -7.24
C VAL A 105 12.75 0.89 -6.22
N VAL A 106 13.24 -0.30 -6.57
CA VAL A 106 14.19 -1.09 -5.76
C VAL A 106 15.30 -1.71 -6.62
N ALA A 107 16.42 -2.07 -5.99
CA ALA A 107 17.52 -2.79 -6.64
C ALA A 107 17.28 -4.30 -6.67
N ILE A 108 16.55 -4.78 -7.68
CA ILE A 108 16.31 -6.21 -7.93
C ILE A 108 16.67 -6.64 -9.34
N PRO A 109 16.99 -7.93 -9.56
CA PRO A 109 17.09 -8.49 -10.90
C PRO A 109 15.77 -8.26 -11.65
N PRO A 110 15.76 -7.66 -12.85
CA PRO A 110 14.51 -7.36 -13.55
C PRO A 110 13.87 -8.62 -14.16
N HIS A 111 14.65 -9.63 -14.54
CA HIS A 111 14.15 -10.78 -15.30
C HIS A 111 13.05 -11.60 -14.57
N PRO A 112 13.14 -11.90 -13.26
CA PRO A 112 12.03 -12.52 -12.52
C PRO A 112 10.74 -11.69 -12.49
N HIS A 113 10.81 -10.41 -12.83
CA HIS A 113 9.69 -9.45 -12.85
C HIS A 113 9.20 -9.14 -14.28
N GLU A 114 9.78 -9.79 -15.31
CA GLU A 114 9.28 -9.77 -16.69
C GLU A 114 8.18 -10.82 -16.85
N LEU A 115 6.96 -10.48 -16.41
CA LEU A 115 5.83 -11.39 -16.42
C LEU A 115 5.26 -11.58 -17.83
N GLN A 116 4.97 -12.82 -18.20
CA GLN A 116 4.30 -13.16 -19.46
C GLN A 116 2.77 -13.00 -19.30
N LEU A 117 2.31 -11.77 -19.11
CA LEU A 117 0.92 -11.46 -18.77
C LEU A 117 -0.11 -12.06 -19.74
N ASP A 118 0.19 -12.11 -21.04
CA ASP A 118 -0.69 -12.74 -22.03
C ASP A 118 -0.91 -14.24 -21.74
N ARG A 119 0.16 -14.95 -21.37
CA ARG A 119 0.09 -16.37 -21.00
C ARG A 119 -0.56 -16.58 -19.64
N LEU A 120 -0.35 -15.66 -18.72
CA LEU A 120 -0.93 -15.72 -17.38
C LEU A 120 -2.45 -15.47 -17.41
N GLY A 121 -2.95 -14.75 -18.42
CA GLY A 121 -4.38 -14.50 -18.66
C GLY A 121 -5.10 -15.54 -19.53
N ASP A 122 -4.36 -16.48 -20.12
CA ASP A 122 -4.94 -17.54 -20.95
C ASP A 122 -5.42 -18.71 -20.07
N SER A 123 -6.71 -19.03 -20.16
CA SER A 123 -7.35 -20.10 -19.40
C SER A 123 -7.03 -21.53 -19.88
N ASP A 124 -6.14 -21.71 -20.87
CA ASP A 124 -5.67 -23.05 -21.28
C ASP A 124 -5.10 -23.83 -20.07
N PRO A 125 -5.61 -25.04 -19.78
CA PRO A 125 -5.08 -25.90 -18.72
C PRO A 125 -3.59 -26.25 -18.89
N ALA A 126 -3.04 -26.19 -20.12
CA ALA A 126 -1.61 -26.37 -20.35
C ALA A 126 -0.74 -25.30 -19.63
N LEU A 127 -1.34 -24.18 -19.23
CA LEU A 127 -0.69 -23.08 -18.51
C LEU A 127 -0.94 -23.11 -17.00
N ASP A 128 -1.70 -24.08 -16.46
CA ASP A 128 -1.94 -24.23 -15.01
C ASP A 128 -0.63 -24.34 -14.22
N GLY A 129 0.35 -25.07 -14.76
CA GLY A 129 1.68 -25.21 -14.13
C GLY A 129 2.45 -23.88 -14.05
N LEU A 130 2.29 -22.99 -15.03
CA LEU A 130 2.90 -21.66 -15.01
C LEU A 130 2.27 -20.79 -13.92
N ARG A 131 0.93 -20.82 -13.79
CA ARG A 131 0.23 -20.04 -12.76
C ARG A 131 0.52 -20.57 -11.36
N THR A 132 0.55 -21.90 -11.20
CA THR A 132 0.92 -22.57 -9.95
C THR A 132 2.34 -22.20 -9.54
N TYR A 133 3.29 -22.16 -10.47
CA TYR A 133 4.65 -21.70 -10.20
C TYR A 133 4.69 -20.30 -9.57
N TYR A 134 3.93 -19.34 -10.10
CA TYR A 134 3.86 -18.00 -9.51
C TYR A 134 3.18 -18.00 -8.13
N LEU A 135 2.07 -18.72 -7.97
CA LEU A 135 1.39 -18.84 -6.67
C LEU A 135 2.32 -19.44 -5.61
N ASP A 136 3.10 -20.47 -5.93
CA ASP A 136 4.01 -21.16 -5.00
C ASP A 136 5.15 -20.27 -4.49
N HIS A 137 5.43 -19.15 -5.19
CA HIS A 137 6.39 -18.15 -4.72
C HIS A 137 5.75 -17.07 -3.85
N LEU A 138 4.42 -17.02 -3.74
CA LEU A 138 3.70 -16.08 -2.90
C LEU A 138 3.48 -16.66 -1.51
N ARG A 139 3.76 -15.86 -0.49
CA ARG A 139 3.53 -16.20 0.90
C ARG A 139 2.03 -16.21 1.17
N SER A 140 1.52 -17.33 1.66
CA SER A 140 0.13 -17.44 2.09
C SER A 140 -0.10 -16.72 3.44
N PRO A 141 -1.16 -15.88 3.56
CA PRO A 141 -1.53 -15.24 4.83
C PRO A 141 -2.11 -16.21 5.88
N ASP A 142 -2.32 -17.49 5.51
CA ASP A 142 -2.86 -18.53 6.39
C ASP A 142 -1.82 -19.60 6.77
N GLN A 143 -0.55 -19.40 6.42
CA GLN A 143 0.56 -20.30 6.73
C GLN A 143 1.61 -19.61 7.63
N ALA A 144 2.64 -20.36 8.01
CA ALA A 144 3.79 -19.81 8.72
C ALA A 144 4.41 -18.66 7.90
N ASN A 145 4.66 -17.55 8.59
CA ASN A 145 5.23 -16.34 7.99
C ASN A 145 6.75 -16.52 7.83
N GLU A 146 7.14 -17.31 6.83
CA GLU A 146 8.54 -17.63 6.55
C GLU A 146 9.07 -16.78 5.38
N LEU A 147 10.37 -16.44 5.40
CA LEU A 147 10.97 -15.73 4.27
C LEU A 147 11.29 -16.67 3.11
N LEU A 148 11.68 -17.90 3.42
CA LEU A 148 12.11 -18.89 2.46
C LEU A 148 11.04 -19.97 2.34
N SER A 149 10.82 -20.47 1.13
CA SER A 149 10.06 -21.69 0.90
C SER A 149 10.80 -22.91 1.45
N SER A 150 10.11 -24.05 1.49
CA SER A 150 10.71 -25.34 1.88
C SER A 150 11.91 -25.77 1.02
N THR A 151 12.06 -25.19 -0.18
CA THR A 151 13.20 -25.41 -1.09
C THR A 151 14.28 -24.33 -0.98
N GLY A 152 14.16 -23.39 -0.05
CA GLY A 152 15.15 -22.34 0.21
C GLY A 152 15.07 -21.13 -0.73
N VAL A 153 14.00 -20.99 -1.51
CA VAL A 153 13.79 -19.85 -2.41
C VAL A 153 13.06 -18.73 -1.65
N PRO A 154 13.52 -17.47 -1.71
CA PRO A 154 12.80 -16.34 -1.12
C PRO A 154 11.36 -16.23 -1.63
N MET A 155 10.42 -16.09 -0.71
CA MET A 155 9.00 -15.90 -0.98
C MET A 155 8.65 -14.43 -1.06
N MET A 156 7.63 -14.16 -1.86
CA MET A 156 7.11 -12.84 -2.18
C MET A 156 5.81 -12.55 -1.40
N PRO A 157 5.48 -11.28 -1.10
CA PRO A 157 6.30 -10.09 -1.31
C PRO A 157 7.58 -10.11 -0.47
N TYR A 158 8.68 -9.62 -1.05
CA TYR A 158 9.96 -9.44 -0.36
C TYR A 158 9.97 -8.10 0.38
N GLN A 159 9.03 -7.95 1.32
CA GLN A 159 8.83 -6.74 2.12
C GLN A 159 8.65 -7.09 3.59
N ALA A 160 9.01 -6.13 4.45
CA ALA A 160 8.78 -6.18 5.89
C ALA A 160 7.28 -6.29 6.20
N GLY A 161 6.95 -7.04 7.26
CA GLY A 161 5.59 -7.22 7.76
C GLY A 161 5.28 -6.29 8.94
N ASP A 162 4.06 -6.38 9.48
CA ASP A 162 3.57 -5.45 10.53
C ASP A 162 4.38 -5.48 11.83
N ASN A 163 5.21 -6.50 12.07
CA ASN A 163 5.95 -6.65 13.32
C ASN A 163 7.41 -7.09 13.10
N SER A 164 8.03 -6.59 12.04
CA SER A 164 9.38 -6.97 11.62
C SER A 164 10.51 -6.42 12.49
N GLU A 165 10.22 -5.50 13.40
CA GLU A 165 11.20 -4.90 14.33
C GLU A 165 11.43 -5.76 15.58
N GLU A 166 10.44 -6.59 15.94
CA GLU A 166 10.48 -7.41 17.14
C GLU A 166 11.29 -8.70 16.90
N PRO A 167 12.35 -8.97 17.69
CA PRO A 167 13.14 -10.19 17.56
C PRO A 167 12.31 -11.44 17.86
N GLY A 168 12.10 -12.28 16.85
CA GLY A 168 11.42 -13.57 17.01
C GLY A 168 10.67 -13.96 15.73
N GLY A 169 10.41 -15.24 15.53
CA GLY A 169 9.57 -15.73 14.42
C GLY A 169 8.09 -15.45 14.65
N LEU A 170 7.73 -14.18 14.88
CA LEU A 170 6.35 -13.75 15.03
C LEU A 170 5.60 -13.88 13.69
N VAL A 171 4.27 -13.98 13.77
CA VAL A 171 3.38 -14.30 12.64
C VAL A 171 3.32 -13.25 11.53
N SER A 172 4.04 -12.13 11.64
CA SER A 172 3.95 -10.98 10.73
C SER A 172 5.28 -10.25 10.50
N ASN A 173 6.41 -10.96 10.45
CA ASN A 173 7.71 -10.39 10.10
C ASN A 173 7.81 -9.99 8.61
N TYR A 174 7.01 -10.63 7.76
CA TYR A 174 7.04 -10.43 6.32
C TYR A 174 5.65 -10.09 5.80
N LEU A 175 5.57 -9.17 4.85
CA LEU A 175 4.31 -8.82 4.20
C LEU A 175 3.66 -10.05 3.57
N THR A 176 2.34 -10.13 3.65
CA THR A 176 1.52 -11.07 2.90
C THR A 176 0.51 -10.28 2.08
N LEU A 177 0.05 -10.86 0.98
CA LEU A 177 -1.16 -10.35 0.34
C LEU A 177 -2.35 -10.48 1.29
N THR A 178 -3.41 -9.70 1.08
CA THR A 178 -4.64 -9.88 1.85
C THR A 178 -5.23 -11.27 1.59
N ARG A 179 -6.06 -11.77 2.50
CA ARG A 179 -6.70 -13.09 2.32
C ARG A 179 -7.57 -13.13 1.07
N THR A 180 -8.25 -12.02 0.78
CA THR A 180 -9.04 -11.85 -0.45
C THR A 180 -8.16 -11.88 -1.70
N GLN A 181 -7.07 -11.12 -1.76
CA GLN A 181 -6.13 -11.15 -2.89
C GLN A 181 -5.55 -12.56 -3.11
N HIS A 182 -5.10 -13.20 -2.02
CA HIS A 182 -4.55 -14.55 -2.07
C HIS A 182 -5.61 -15.58 -2.50
N PHE A 183 -6.86 -15.45 -2.04
CA PHE A 183 -7.95 -16.30 -2.50
C PHE A 183 -8.16 -16.19 -4.02
N MET A 184 -8.20 -14.98 -4.58
CA MET A 184 -8.35 -14.79 -6.03
C MET A 184 -7.20 -15.44 -6.80
N LEU A 185 -5.96 -15.29 -6.34
CA LEU A 185 -4.80 -15.93 -6.96
C LEU A 185 -4.83 -17.45 -6.88
N ARG A 186 -5.36 -18.05 -5.80
CA ARG A 186 -5.56 -19.51 -5.75
C ARG A 186 -6.58 -19.98 -6.78
N GLN A 187 -7.67 -19.25 -6.97
CA GLN A 187 -8.67 -19.58 -8.00
C GLN A 187 -8.07 -19.46 -9.40
N TRP A 188 -7.31 -18.39 -9.66
CA TRP A 188 -6.56 -18.20 -10.90
C TRP A 188 -5.56 -19.34 -11.17
N ALA A 189 -4.73 -19.69 -10.20
CA ALA A 189 -3.76 -20.78 -10.34
C ALA A 189 -4.41 -22.15 -10.58
N ALA A 190 -5.60 -22.37 -10.00
CA ALA A 190 -6.41 -23.57 -10.23
C ALA A 190 -7.18 -23.56 -11.57
N GLY A 191 -6.97 -22.57 -12.44
CA GLY A 191 -7.67 -22.45 -13.72
C GLY A 191 -9.13 -21.98 -13.60
N LYS A 192 -9.57 -21.57 -12.40
CA LYS A 192 -10.95 -21.13 -12.11
C LYS A 192 -11.07 -19.61 -12.21
N PHE A 193 -10.86 -19.04 -13.39
CA PHE A 193 -10.96 -17.60 -13.61
C PHE A 193 -11.61 -17.28 -14.96
N ILE A 194 -11.99 -16.02 -15.18
CA ILE A 194 -12.44 -15.52 -16.47
C ILE A 194 -11.20 -15.01 -17.22
N GLY A 195 -10.91 -15.57 -18.40
CA GLY A 195 -9.69 -15.28 -19.15
C GLY A 195 -9.60 -13.84 -19.66
N ALA A 196 -8.40 -13.41 -20.03
CA ALA A 196 -8.14 -12.07 -20.54
C ALA A 196 -9.07 -11.73 -21.73
N GLY A 197 -9.69 -10.54 -21.68
CA GLY A 197 -10.64 -10.06 -22.69
C GLY A 197 -11.99 -10.78 -22.72
N GLN A 198 -12.24 -11.74 -21.82
CA GLN A 198 -13.53 -12.45 -21.69
C GLN A 198 -14.43 -11.87 -20.60
N GLY A 199 -13.88 -10.98 -19.78
CA GLY A 199 -14.54 -10.29 -18.68
C GLY A 199 -15.57 -9.25 -19.11
N SER A 200 -16.39 -8.80 -18.15
CA SER A 200 -17.28 -7.65 -18.36
C SER A 200 -16.57 -6.30 -18.21
N GLY A 201 -15.28 -6.31 -17.88
CA GLY A 201 -14.52 -5.13 -17.49
C GLY A 201 -14.88 -4.62 -16.09
N PRO A 202 -14.35 -3.45 -15.69
CA PRO A 202 -14.58 -2.90 -14.36
C PRO A 202 -16.08 -2.73 -14.04
N SER A 203 -16.52 -3.30 -12.92
CA SER A 203 -17.91 -3.20 -12.47
C SER A 203 -18.23 -1.87 -11.79
N GLU A 204 -17.24 -1.27 -11.11
CA GLU A 204 -17.40 -0.04 -10.34
C GLU A 204 -17.52 1.19 -11.24
N ARG A 205 -18.46 2.08 -10.90
CA ARG A 205 -18.74 3.33 -11.62
C ARG A 205 -19.07 4.46 -10.66
N GLY A 206 -18.93 5.70 -11.11
CA GLY A 206 -19.27 6.88 -10.32
C GLY A 206 -18.42 6.99 -9.06
N GLY A 207 -19.04 7.31 -7.92
CA GLY A 207 -18.35 7.52 -6.65
C GLY A 207 -17.48 6.35 -6.21
N ALA A 208 -17.93 5.11 -6.39
CA ALA A 208 -17.16 3.92 -6.01
C ALA A 208 -15.83 3.79 -6.78
N ALA A 209 -15.82 4.16 -8.07
CA ALA A 209 -14.59 4.17 -8.87
C ALA A 209 -13.62 5.27 -8.41
N ILE A 210 -14.15 6.39 -7.90
CA ILE A 210 -13.33 7.46 -7.30
C ILE A 210 -12.78 7.00 -5.95
N ASP A 211 -13.61 6.41 -5.09
CA ASP A 211 -13.18 5.85 -3.79
C ASP A 211 -12.02 4.85 -4.00
N ARG A 212 -12.15 3.94 -4.98
CA ARG A 212 -11.08 3.03 -5.36
C ARG A 212 -9.83 3.75 -5.87
N GLY A 213 -9.99 4.68 -6.82
CA GLY A 213 -8.86 5.42 -7.39
C GLY A 213 -8.08 6.21 -6.35
N VAL A 214 -8.73 6.74 -5.31
CA VAL A 214 -8.03 7.39 -4.18
C VAL A 214 -7.30 6.35 -3.33
N LEU A 215 -8.00 5.29 -2.92
CA LEU A 215 -7.47 4.31 -1.95
C LEU A 215 -6.40 3.36 -2.54
N GLU A 216 -6.39 3.13 -3.85
CA GLU A 216 -5.34 2.34 -4.51
C GLU A 216 -3.98 3.06 -4.49
N ASN A 217 -3.96 4.38 -4.32
CA ASN A 217 -2.74 5.17 -4.22
C ASN A 217 -2.16 5.23 -2.79
N CYS A 218 -2.81 4.58 -1.81
CA CYS A 218 -2.33 4.54 -0.43
C CYS A 218 -1.77 3.17 -0.07
N VAL A 219 -0.86 3.13 0.90
CA VAL A 219 -0.30 1.91 1.46
C VAL A 219 -1.38 1.12 2.22
N GLY A 220 -1.52 -0.17 1.91
CA GLY A 220 -2.41 -1.09 2.63
C GLY A 220 -1.71 -2.04 3.59
N GLY A 221 -0.38 -2.05 3.57
CA GLY A 221 0.44 -2.91 4.40
C GLY A 221 1.90 -2.88 3.96
N ALA A 222 2.85 -3.22 4.83
CA ALA A 222 2.64 -3.50 6.25
C ALA A 222 2.25 -2.23 7.06
N PHE A 223 1.90 -2.38 8.34
CA PHE A 223 1.58 -1.27 9.24
C PHE A 223 2.48 -1.26 10.47
N GLY A 224 3.70 -0.72 10.29
CA GLY A 224 4.64 -0.42 11.37
C GLY A 224 5.31 0.95 11.19
N PRO A 225 4.57 2.08 11.29
CA PRO A 225 3.12 2.21 11.49
C PRO A 225 2.30 2.27 10.19
N GLY A 226 2.92 2.50 9.03
CA GLY A 226 2.25 2.73 7.73
C GLY A 226 2.70 4.06 7.11
N ILE A 227 1.99 4.60 6.11
CA ILE A 227 2.28 5.95 5.56
C ILE A 227 1.07 6.88 5.70
N GLU A 228 -0.04 6.59 5.03
CA GLU A 228 -1.24 7.44 5.06
C GLU A 228 -2.17 7.07 6.22
N MET A 229 -2.32 5.77 6.46
CA MET A 229 -3.19 5.21 7.48
C MET A 229 -2.52 3.96 8.07
N SER A 230 -2.84 3.66 9.34
CA SER A 230 -2.26 2.53 10.05
C SER A 230 -3.21 1.32 10.13
N TRP A 231 -2.86 0.37 11.00
CA TRP A 231 -3.59 -0.86 11.31
C TRP A 231 -5.06 -0.66 11.65
N ILE A 232 -5.47 0.53 12.12
CA ILE A 232 -6.87 0.84 12.41
C ILE A 232 -7.77 0.70 11.19
N SER A 233 -7.22 0.78 9.97
CA SER A 233 -7.93 0.43 8.71
C SER A 233 -8.47 -0.99 8.67
N ARG A 234 -7.92 -1.90 9.47
CA ARG A 234 -8.36 -3.30 9.58
C ARG A 234 -9.47 -3.51 10.59
N GLU A 235 -9.88 -2.48 11.33
CA GLU A 235 -10.90 -2.56 12.38
C GLU A 235 -12.31 -2.35 11.78
N PRO A 236 -13.16 -3.39 11.63
CA PRO A 236 -14.46 -3.25 11.00
C PRO A 236 -15.40 -2.28 11.74
N ARG A 237 -15.23 -2.10 13.06
CA ARG A 237 -16.10 -1.22 13.87
C ARG A 237 -15.96 0.26 13.53
N ILE A 238 -14.89 0.68 12.85
CA ILE A 238 -14.74 2.09 12.42
C ILE A 238 -15.62 2.44 11.21
N TYR A 239 -16.25 1.45 10.57
CA TYR A 239 -17.05 1.64 9.37
C TYR A 239 -18.54 1.57 9.67
N ALA A 240 -19.31 2.54 9.17
CA ALA A 240 -20.77 2.54 9.22
C ALA A 240 -21.38 1.68 8.10
N ALA A 241 -20.67 1.59 6.98
CA ALA A 241 -20.91 0.74 5.83
C ALA A 241 -19.57 0.53 5.11
N PRO A 242 -19.43 -0.45 4.19
CA PRO A 242 -18.25 -0.56 3.33
C PRO A 242 -17.86 0.78 2.72
N PHE A 243 -16.58 1.15 2.86
CA PHE A 243 -15.99 2.41 2.42
C PHE A 243 -16.57 3.69 3.07
N ARG A 244 -17.26 3.57 4.21
CA ARG A 244 -17.84 4.71 4.94
C ARG A 244 -17.40 4.73 6.39
N ILE A 245 -16.53 5.67 6.74
CA ILE A 245 -16.08 5.87 8.12
C ILE A 245 -17.26 6.31 8.99
N LYS A 246 -17.38 5.67 10.14
CA LYS A 246 -18.37 5.97 11.17
C LYS A 246 -17.93 7.20 11.95
N ALA A 247 -18.39 8.37 11.54
CA ALA A 247 -18.07 9.63 12.21
C ALA A 247 -18.80 9.78 13.55
N ARG A 248 -18.04 10.10 14.60
CA ARG A 248 -18.54 10.53 15.90
C ARG A 248 -18.66 12.07 15.94
N PRO A 249 -19.81 12.62 16.36
CA PRO A 249 -19.93 14.06 16.60
C PRO A 249 -18.99 14.52 17.72
N VAL A 250 -18.29 15.63 17.49
CA VAL A 250 -17.44 16.28 18.50
C VAL A 250 -18.32 16.97 19.53
N ASP A 251 -17.98 16.81 20.81
CA ASP A 251 -18.65 17.51 21.91
C ASP A 251 -18.32 19.02 21.82
N PRO A 252 -19.32 19.92 21.69
CA PRO A 252 -19.06 21.35 21.53
C PRO A 252 -18.50 22.02 22.80
N GLU A 253 -18.68 21.43 23.98
CA GLU A 253 -18.15 21.96 25.25
C GLU A 253 -16.78 21.36 25.58
N ARG A 254 -16.56 20.08 25.24
CA ARG A 254 -15.33 19.35 25.61
C ARG A 254 -14.29 19.27 24.50
N GLY A 255 -14.68 19.48 23.25
CA GLY A 255 -13.81 19.29 22.09
C GLY A 255 -13.50 17.82 21.82
N LEU A 256 -12.31 17.57 21.24
CA LEU A 256 -11.82 16.23 20.90
C LEU A 256 -11.42 15.44 22.15
N SER A 257 -11.56 14.12 22.07
CA SER A 257 -11.19 13.16 23.11
C SER A 257 -9.88 12.44 22.75
N LEU A 258 -9.03 12.21 23.75
CA LEU A 258 -7.85 11.34 23.59
C LEU A 258 -8.22 9.83 23.64
N GLY A 259 -9.39 9.48 24.17
CA GLY A 259 -9.86 8.09 24.24
C GLY A 259 -10.46 7.60 22.92
N LEU A 260 -10.30 6.31 22.62
CA LEU A 260 -10.98 5.61 21.52
C LEU A 260 -12.23 4.89 22.03
N ASP A 261 -13.40 5.23 21.49
CA ASP A 261 -14.62 4.42 21.66
C ASP A 261 -15.21 4.08 20.28
N LEU A 262 -14.81 2.91 19.79
CA LEU A 262 -15.24 2.39 18.49
C LEU A 262 -16.75 2.19 18.37
N ALA A 263 -17.46 2.05 19.49
CA ALA A 263 -18.92 1.96 19.47
C ALA A 263 -19.57 3.29 19.06
N LEU A 264 -18.92 4.42 19.36
CA LEU A 264 -19.39 5.77 19.02
C LEU A 264 -18.91 6.24 17.65
N GLY A 265 -17.84 5.63 17.11
CA GLY A 265 -17.19 6.05 15.87
C GLY A 265 -15.97 6.92 16.13
N LEU A 266 -15.47 7.55 15.08
CA LEU A 266 -14.20 8.28 15.07
C LEU A 266 -14.41 9.79 15.09
N GLU A 267 -13.58 10.49 15.86
CA GLU A 267 -13.46 11.95 15.89
C GLU A 267 -12.36 12.43 14.91
N PRO A 268 -12.33 13.71 14.51
CA PRO A 268 -11.23 14.26 13.73
C PRO A 268 -9.85 13.95 14.35
N GLY A 269 -8.92 13.42 13.55
CA GLY A 269 -7.57 13.03 13.99
C GLY A 269 -7.44 11.55 14.40
N ASP A 270 -8.55 10.81 14.53
CA ASP A 270 -8.48 9.41 14.98
C ASP A 270 -7.86 8.45 13.96
N LEU A 271 -7.80 8.81 12.67
CA LEU A 271 -7.15 7.96 11.66
C LEU A 271 -5.64 8.14 11.62
N THR A 272 -5.14 9.37 11.76
CA THR A 272 -3.72 9.68 11.59
C THR A 272 -2.95 9.75 12.90
N ARG A 273 -3.60 9.78 14.07
CA ARG A 273 -2.91 9.84 15.38
C ARG A 273 -2.02 8.62 15.72
N TYR A 274 -2.07 7.58 14.90
CA TYR A 274 -1.21 6.39 15.04
C TYR A 274 0.06 6.46 14.20
N MET A 275 0.18 7.49 13.36
CA MET A 275 1.38 7.74 12.57
C MET A 275 2.44 8.44 13.41
N ALA A 276 3.67 8.48 12.90
CA ALA A 276 4.76 9.18 13.54
C ALA A 276 4.55 10.70 13.64
N GLN A 277 5.17 11.29 14.67
CA GLN A 277 5.18 12.72 14.91
C GLN A 277 6.64 13.22 15.07
N PRO A 278 7.18 13.99 14.10
CA PRO A 278 6.59 14.29 12.78
C PRO A 278 6.70 13.10 11.82
N TRP A 279 5.81 13.04 10.82
CA TRP A 279 5.84 11.99 9.80
C TRP A 279 7.19 11.85 9.08
N HIS A 280 7.98 12.92 8.99
CA HIS A 280 9.30 12.93 8.35
C HIS A 280 10.28 11.93 8.96
N ALA A 281 10.22 11.68 10.27
CA ALA A 281 11.15 10.78 10.95
C ALA A 281 10.93 9.34 10.49
N ASP A 282 9.70 8.85 10.63
CA ASP A 282 9.25 7.58 10.05
C ASP A 282 9.59 7.51 8.57
N PHE A 283 9.20 8.51 7.78
CA PHE A 283 9.45 8.51 6.34
C PHE A 283 10.94 8.42 5.95
N ASN A 284 11.85 8.95 6.79
CA ASN A 284 13.28 8.76 6.63
C ASN A 284 13.68 7.30 6.88
N GLU A 285 13.21 6.71 7.97
CA GLU A 285 13.51 5.33 8.38
C GLU A 285 12.79 4.25 7.56
N CYS A 286 11.72 4.60 6.83
CA CYS A 286 10.90 3.77 5.91
C CYS A 286 11.67 3.15 4.70
N SER A 287 12.93 2.80 4.87
CA SER A 287 13.84 2.28 3.86
C SER A 287 13.88 0.75 3.87
N SER A 288 14.79 0.19 4.66
CA SER A 288 15.07 -1.24 4.72
C SER A 288 15.12 -1.74 6.16
N GLN A 289 14.53 -2.92 6.37
CA GLN A 289 14.44 -3.56 7.67
C GLN A 289 15.38 -4.79 7.74
N PRO A 290 16.33 -4.83 8.68
CA PRO A 290 17.06 -6.06 8.98
C PRO A 290 16.13 -7.07 9.66
N ILE A 291 15.98 -8.25 9.07
CA ILE A 291 15.25 -9.38 9.64
C ILE A 291 16.12 -10.63 9.51
N GLY A 292 16.70 -11.08 10.63
CA GLY A 292 17.67 -12.17 10.62
C GLY A 292 18.94 -11.79 9.85
N ASP A 293 19.29 -12.57 8.82
CA ASP A 293 20.44 -12.34 7.94
C ASP A 293 20.07 -11.58 6.65
N ARG A 294 18.84 -11.06 6.54
CA ARG A 294 18.31 -10.43 5.34
C ARG A 294 17.89 -8.99 5.58
N MET A 295 17.99 -8.20 4.52
CA MET A 295 17.42 -6.86 4.44
C MET A 295 16.17 -6.93 3.57
N LEU A 296 15.03 -6.52 4.10
CA LEU A 296 13.77 -6.37 3.38
C LEU A 296 13.39 -4.90 3.26
N TRP A 297 12.42 -4.55 2.42
CA TRP A 297 11.98 -3.17 2.25
C TRP A 297 10.61 -2.93 2.89
N TRP A 298 10.36 -1.69 3.28
CA TRP A 298 9.05 -1.25 3.77
C TRP A 298 8.10 -0.94 2.60
N TRP A 299 8.03 0.30 2.14
CA TRP A 299 7.03 0.76 1.15
C TRP A 299 7.65 1.41 -0.10
N PRO A 300 8.33 0.65 -0.99
CA PRO A 300 9.09 1.23 -2.11
C PRO A 300 8.27 2.01 -3.13
N ALA A 301 6.99 1.66 -3.29
CA ALA A 301 6.07 2.35 -4.20
C ALA A 301 5.69 3.76 -3.67
N GLN A 302 5.66 3.94 -2.35
CA GLN A 302 5.37 5.24 -1.74
C GLN A 302 6.65 6.06 -1.54
N ARG A 303 7.70 5.39 -1.08
CA ARG A 303 9.03 5.91 -0.77
C ARG A 303 10.11 5.06 -1.46
N PRO A 304 10.54 5.43 -2.67
CA PRO A 304 11.52 4.66 -3.42
C PRO A 304 12.83 4.43 -2.67
N LEU A 305 13.50 3.31 -2.93
CA LEU A 305 14.85 3.05 -2.41
C LEU A 305 15.89 3.34 -3.47
N HIS A 306 15.66 2.79 -4.66
CA HIS A 306 16.58 2.90 -5.79
C HIS A 306 15.83 3.32 -7.05
N VAL A 307 16.37 4.31 -7.75
CA VAL A 307 15.72 4.93 -8.91
C VAL A 307 16.71 5.11 -10.04
N ARG A 308 16.21 5.36 -11.25
CA ARG A 308 17.04 5.70 -12.41
C ARG A 308 17.08 7.21 -12.56
N ASN A 309 18.26 7.79 -12.80
CA ASN A 309 18.36 9.23 -13.09
C ASN A 309 18.00 9.48 -14.57
N ALA A 310 17.22 10.51 -14.88
CA ALA A 310 16.88 10.89 -16.26
C ALA A 310 18.12 11.12 -17.17
N GLU A 311 19.20 11.66 -16.63
CA GLU A 311 20.49 11.89 -17.32
C GLU A 311 21.30 10.60 -17.50
N ARG A 312 21.14 9.64 -16.60
CA ARG A 312 21.82 8.34 -16.60
C ARG A 312 20.82 7.19 -16.40
N PRO A 313 19.91 6.93 -17.35
CA PRO A 313 18.77 6.03 -17.15
C PRO A 313 19.18 4.56 -16.99
N ASN A 314 20.40 4.20 -17.39
CA ASN A 314 20.95 2.85 -17.22
C ASN A 314 21.67 2.66 -15.88
N VAL A 315 21.75 3.71 -15.06
CA VAL A 315 22.40 3.67 -13.75
C VAL A 315 21.32 3.77 -12.68
N LEU A 316 21.28 2.74 -11.84
CA LEU A 316 20.45 2.74 -10.64
C LEU A 316 21.18 3.50 -9.53
N VAL A 317 20.48 4.42 -8.88
CA VAL A 317 21.01 5.30 -7.83
C VAL A 317 20.12 5.25 -6.60
N GLY A 318 20.68 5.52 -5.41
CA GLY A 318 19.87 5.73 -4.20
C GLY A 318 18.92 6.92 -4.37
N TRP A 319 17.68 6.76 -3.93
CA TRP A 319 16.66 7.82 -4.02
C TRP A 319 16.97 8.96 -3.01
N VAL A 320 17.24 8.58 -1.76
CA VAL A 320 17.75 9.41 -0.66
C VAL A 320 19.24 9.11 -0.44
N GLY A 321 19.99 10.11 0.04
CA GLY A 321 21.39 9.97 0.47
C GLY A 321 22.44 9.97 -0.65
N THR A 322 23.68 9.64 -0.30
CA THR A 322 24.81 9.57 -1.23
C THR A 322 24.81 8.27 -2.06
N ILE A 323 24.89 8.47 -3.38
CA ILE A 323 24.57 7.45 -4.40
C ILE A 323 25.61 6.32 -4.52
N GLU A 324 26.85 6.54 -4.08
CA GLU A 324 28.00 5.74 -4.55
C GLU A 324 28.70 4.91 -3.48
N ASN A 325 28.33 5.06 -2.19
CA ASN A 325 28.92 4.29 -1.11
C ASN A 325 27.85 3.57 -0.28
N GLN A 326 27.63 2.28 -0.57
CA GLN A 326 26.71 1.41 0.19
C GLN A 326 27.12 1.21 1.66
N ASN A 327 28.32 1.66 2.04
CA ASN A 327 28.80 1.64 3.42
C ASN A 327 28.73 3.03 4.08
N ALA A 328 28.15 4.04 3.43
CA ALA A 328 27.95 5.35 4.05
C ALA A 328 26.77 5.30 5.03
N ASP A 329 26.87 6.10 6.08
CA ASP A 329 25.84 6.19 7.12
C ASP A 329 24.50 6.74 6.58
N ASP A 330 24.54 7.45 5.44
CA ASP A 330 23.37 8.00 4.74
C ASP A 330 22.91 7.14 3.55
N TYR A 331 23.27 5.85 3.51
CA TYR A 331 22.84 4.97 2.43
C TYR A 331 21.34 4.66 2.56
N LEU A 332 20.53 5.13 1.60
CA LEU A 332 19.06 4.94 1.48
C LEU A 332 18.19 5.69 2.50
N MET A 333 18.77 6.43 3.43
CA MET A 333 18.12 7.33 4.39
C MET A 333 19.10 8.41 4.83
N TYR A 334 18.63 9.55 5.34
CA TYR A 334 19.52 10.53 5.95
C TYR A 334 20.03 10.01 7.30
N ALA A 335 21.23 10.48 7.71
CA ALA A 335 21.82 10.08 8.98
C ALA A 335 21.10 10.72 10.20
N ASP A 336 20.46 11.87 9.99
CA ASP A 336 19.61 12.55 10.97
C ASP A 336 18.21 12.78 10.36
N ASP A 337 17.16 12.37 11.08
CA ASP A 337 15.77 12.56 10.66
C ASP A 337 15.38 14.03 10.48
N LEU A 338 16.08 14.94 11.17
CA LEU A 338 15.90 16.37 10.95
C LEU A 338 16.21 16.78 9.51
N GLU A 339 17.13 16.09 8.83
CA GLU A 339 17.39 16.33 7.41
C GLU A 339 16.15 16.00 6.57
N MET A 340 15.39 14.97 6.89
CA MET A 340 14.14 14.68 6.15
C MET A 340 13.11 15.80 6.35
N VAL A 341 13.00 16.37 7.55
CA VAL A 341 12.14 17.53 7.81
C VAL A 341 12.50 18.72 6.91
N GLU A 342 13.79 18.94 6.67
CA GLU A 342 14.29 20.07 5.87
C GLU A 342 14.31 19.80 4.36
N GLN A 343 14.49 18.53 3.96
CA GLN A 343 14.83 18.17 2.58
C GLN A 343 13.74 17.39 1.86
N TRP A 344 12.65 16.92 2.50
CA TRP A 344 11.62 16.10 1.86
C TRP A 344 11.15 16.69 0.52
N SER A 345 10.83 17.99 0.50
CA SER A 345 10.36 18.71 -0.68
C SER A 345 11.36 18.84 -1.82
N LYS A 346 12.63 18.45 -1.60
CA LYS A 346 13.70 18.46 -2.61
C LYS A 346 13.96 17.08 -3.23
N LEU A 347 13.35 16.02 -2.67
CA LEU A 347 13.47 14.67 -3.22
C LEU A 347 12.72 14.58 -4.55
N GLY A 348 13.33 13.88 -5.51
CA GLY A 348 12.76 13.78 -6.86
C GLY A 348 11.65 12.75 -6.96
N PHE A 349 10.65 13.02 -7.80
CA PHE A 349 9.55 12.11 -8.12
C PHE A 349 9.97 11.10 -9.19
N VAL A 350 9.46 9.89 -9.11
CA VAL A 350 9.64 8.81 -10.10
C VAL A 350 8.42 8.80 -11.02
N VAL A 351 8.64 9.11 -12.29
CA VAL A 351 7.58 9.23 -13.30
C VAL A 351 7.94 8.47 -14.57
N ASN A 352 6.92 8.03 -15.31
CA ASN A 352 7.08 7.39 -16.60
C ASN A 352 7.38 8.45 -17.67
N VAL A 353 8.59 8.41 -18.24
CA VAL A 353 8.96 9.23 -19.41
C VAL A 353 8.89 8.44 -20.72
N GLY A 354 8.44 7.18 -20.65
CA GLY A 354 8.21 6.29 -21.78
C GLY A 354 6.74 6.31 -22.25
N THR A 355 6.27 5.18 -22.72
CA THR A 355 4.85 4.95 -23.05
C THR A 355 4.26 3.91 -22.11
N ASP A 356 2.94 3.74 -22.11
CA ASP A 356 2.31 2.67 -21.30
C ASP A 356 2.75 1.27 -21.75
N ALA A 357 3.02 1.08 -23.05
CA ALA A 357 3.49 -0.19 -23.60
C ALA A 357 4.99 -0.44 -23.38
N GLU A 358 5.78 0.63 -23.27
CA GLU A 358 7.21 0.60 -23.04
C GLU A 358 7.56 1.60 -21.92
N PRO A 359 7.26 1.26 -20.66
CA PRO A 359 7.45 2.17 -19.55
C PRO A 359 8.94 2.42 -19.29
N ARG A 360 9.27 3.66 -18.96
CA ARG A 360 10.60 4.08 -18.57
C ARG A 360 10.47 5.03 -17.38
N PHE A 361 10.56 4.46 -16.18
CA PHE A 361 10.52 5.25 -14.96
C PHE A 361 11.88 5.85 -14.63
N VAL A 362 11.90 7.16 -14.40
CA VAL A 362 13.10 7.91 -13.97
C VAL A 362 12.73 8.91 -12.88
N GLN A 363 13.71 9.24 -12.04
CA GLN A 363 13.62 10.35 -11.11
C GLN A 363 13.74 11.68 -11.87
N VAL A 364 12.81 12.58 -11.59
CA VAL A 364 12.75 13.96 -12.10
C VAL A 364 12.62 14.93 -10.94
N GLU A 365 12.84 16.22 -11.21
CA GLU A 365 12.57 17.32 -10.27
C GLU A 365 13.29 17.23 -8.91
N LYS A 366 14.32 16.39 -8.78
CA LYS A 366 15.21 16.39 -7.60
C LYS A 366 15.93 17.74 -7.55
N LEU A 367 15.64 18.54 -6.54
CA LEU A 367 16.34 19.80 -6.33
C LEU A 367 17.69 19.46 -5.71
N GLY A 368 18.78 19.88 -6.35
CA GLY A 368 20.12 19.62 -5.83
C GLY A 368 20.26 20.09 -4.38
N THR A 369 21.06 19.37 -3.59
CA THR A 369 21.59 19.86 -2.31
C THR A 369 22.59 20.97 -2.62
N GLY A 370 22.09 22.12 -3.09
CA GLY A 370 22.96 23.23 -3.47
C GLY A 370 23.75 23.70 -2.25
N GLU A 371 25.06 23.44 -2.26
CA GLU A 371 26.01 24.45 -1.80
C GLU A 371 25.67 25.74 -2.57
N GLY A 372 25.10 26.70 -1.85
CA GLY A 372 24.98 28.10 -2.24
C GLY A 372 25.89 28.93 -1.35
#